data_AF-A0A0C3GHT5-F1
#
_entry.id   AF-A0A0C3GHT5-F1
#
_cell.length_a   1.000
_cell.length_b   1.000
_cell.length_c   1.000
_cell.angle_alpha   90.00
_cell.angle_beta   90.00
_cell.angle_gamma   90.00
#
_symmetry.space_group_name_H-M   'P 1'
#
loop_
_entity.id
_entity.type
_entity.pdbx_description
1 polymer ?
#
loop_
_entity_poly.entity_id
_entity_poly.type
_entity_poly.pdbx_seq_one_letter_code
_entity_poly.pdbx_strand_id
1 'polypeptide(L)'
;MQTDLRNLAQKIGELESEADEHGLVLNTLEEALAEEPNRKCFRLIGGVLVERTVKDVVPALQMNREGIRKVISNLAEQYKSKEEDFDTFKQDYGVRPVSST
;
A
#
# COMPACT_ATOMS: atom_id res chain seq x y z
N MET A 1 16.15 -16.25 -0.91
CA MET A 1 16.48 -15.08 -1.76
C MET A 1 15.41 -14.86 -2.84
N GLN A 2 15.23 -15.75 -3.82
CA GLN A 2 14.20 -15.56 -4.85
C GLN A 2 12.75 -15.56 -4.31
N THR A 3 12.44 -16.43 -3.34
CA THR A 3 11.13 -16.45 -2.65
C THR A 3 10.89 -15.13 -1.91
N ASP A 4 11.90 -14.58 -1.24
CA ASP A 4 11.78 -13.33 -0.49
C ASP A 4 11.46 -12.14 -1.41
N LEU A 5 12.11 -12.06 -2.58
CA LEU A 5 11.82 -11.03 -3.59
C LEU A 5 10.38 -11.15 -4.10
N ARG A 6 9.89 -12.37 -4.36
CA ARG A 6 8.49 -12.58 -4.75
C ARG A 6 7.51 -12.15 -3.66
N ASN A 7 7.81 -12.49 -2.40
CA ASN A 7 6.96 -12.10 -1.26
C ASN A 7 6.93 -10.57 -1.08
N LEU A 8 8.07 -9.88 -1.24
CA LEU A 8 8.14 -8.42 -1.20
C LEU A 8 7.32 -7.80 -2.33
N ALA A 9 7.49 -8.28 -3.57
CA ALA A 9 6.75 -7.79 -4.72
C ALA A 9 5.23 -7.98 -4.56
N GLN A 10 4.80 -9.16 -4.08
CA GLN A 10 3.39 -9.41 -3.77
C GLN A 10 2.88 -8.42 -2.71
N LYS A 11 3.65 -8.21 -1.62
CA LYS A 11 3.20 -7.33 -0.54
C LYS A 11 3.12 -5.87 -0.96
N ILE A 12 4.03 -5.42 -1.83
CA ILE A 12 3.97 -4.09 -2.43
C ILE A 12 2.68 -3.92 -3.22
N GLY A 13 2.36 -4.85 -4.12
CA GLY A 13 1.15 -4.77 -4.94
C GLY A 13 -0.15 -4.80 -4.13
N GLU A 14 -0.20 -5.60 -3.06
CA GLU A 14 -1.34 -5.61 -2.12
C GLU A 14 -1.55 -4.22 -1.48
N LEU A 15 -0.49 -3.59 -0.99
CA LEU A 15 -0.55 -2.29 -0.33
C LEU A 15 -0.84 -1.15 -1.31
N GLU A 16 -0.35 -1.24 -2.56
CA GLU A 16 -0.67 -0.28 -3.62
C GLU A 16 -2.18 -0.27 -3.90
N SER A 17 -2.79 -1.45 -4.03
CA SER A 17 -4.24 -1.57 -4.21
C SER A 17 -5.01 -0.94 -3.04
N GLU A 18 -4.58 -1.18 -1.79
CA GLU A 18 -5.21 -0.59 -0.61
C GLU A 18 -5.08 0.95 -0.58
N ALA A 19 -3.91 1.48 -0.96
CA ALA A 19 -3.69 2.93 -1.04
C ALA A 19 -4.55 3.59 -2.12
N ASP A 20 -4.75 2.92 -3.25
CA ASP A 20 -5.58 3.41 -4.35
C ASP A 20 -7.07 3.37 -4.01
N GLU A 21 -7.54 2.31 -3.32
CA GLU A 21 -8.90 2.25 -2.77
C GLU A 21 -9.16 3.42 -1.80
N HIS A 22 -8.23 3.70 -0.89
CA HIS A 22 -8.31 4.88 -0.04
C HIS A 22 -8.34 6.18 -0.83
N GLY A 23 -7.56 6.28 -1.92
CA GLY A 23 -7.57 7.41 -2.83
C GLY A 23 -8.93 7.64 -3.49
N LEU A 24 -9.57 6.59 -3.98
CA LEU A 24 -10.89 6.67 -4.61
C LEU A 24 -11.95 7.17 -3.62
N VAL A 25 -11.96 6.63 -2.40
CA VAL A 25 -12.89 7.08 -1.35
C VAL A 25 -12.67 8.54 -1.01
N LEU A 26 -11.42 8.98 -0.88
CA LEU A 26 -11.10 10.38 -0.62
C LEU A 26 -11.63 11.30 -1.71
N ASN A 27 -11.40 10.98 -2.98
CA ASN A 27 -11.89 11.78 -4.11
C ASN A 27 -13.42 11.94 -4.08
N THR A 28 -14.15 10.88 -3.71
CA THR A 28 -15.63 10.96 -3.61
C THR A 28 -16.13 11.75 -2.40
N LEU A 29 -15.27 11.99 -1.40
CA LEU A 29 -15.60 12.74 -0.19
C LEU A 29 -15.17 14.22 -0.26
N GLU A 30 -14.42 14.64 -1.28
CA GLU A 30 -13.93 16.02 -1.41
C GLU A 30 -15.07 17.05 -1.48
N GLU A 31 -16.06 16.82 -2.34
CA GLU A 31 -17.24 17.69 -2.47
C GLU A 31 -18.03 17.75 -1.15
N ALA A 32 -18.26 16.59 -0.52
CA ALA A 32 -18.95 16.51 0.76
C ALA A 32 -18.19 17.23 1.88
N LEU A 33 -16.85 17.21 1.86
CA LEU A 33 -16.03 17.92 2.82
C LEU A 33 -16.11 19.44 2.63
N ALA A 34 -16.15 19.90 1.38
CA ALA A 34 -16.23 21.31 1.03
C ALA A 34 -17.60 21.92 1.34
N GLU A 35 -18.68 21.22 0.98
CA GLU A 35 -20.04 21.75 1.09
C GLU A 35 -20.70 21.42 2.45
N GLU A 36 -20.51 20.20 2.96
CA GLU A 36 -21.18 19.71 4.17
C GLU A 36 -20.23 18.94 5.12
N PRO A 37 -19.22 19.60 5.71
CA PRO A 37 -18.21 18.93 6.55
C PRO A 37 -18.79 18.20 7.76
N ASN A 38 -19.95 18.65 8.28
CA ASN A 38 -20.64 18.03 9.41
C ASN A 38 -21.63 16.92 9.00
N ARG A 39 -21.74 16.58 7.70
CA ARG A 39 -22.59 15.48 7.23
C ARG A 39 -22.20 14.19 7.93
N LYS A 40 -23.19 13.44 8.39
CA LYS A 40 -22.95 12.14 9.02
C LYS A 40 -22.25 11.21 8.03
N CYS A 41 -21.22 10.53 8.52
CA CYS A 41 -20.44 9.54 7.80
C CYS A 41 -20.37 8.27 8.66
N PHE A 42 -20.62 7.11 8.07
CA PHE A 42 -20.60 5.85 8.80
C PHE A 42 -19.41 5.01 8.34
N ARG A 43 -18.54 4.65 9.29
CA ARG A 43 -17.41 3.76 9.02
C ARG A 43 -17.77 2.34 9.43
N LEU A 44 -17.73 1.41 8.46
CA LEU A 44 -17.93 -0.02 8.72
C LEU A 44 -16.62 -0.67 9.18
N ILE A 45 -16.61 -1.28 10.37
CA ILE A 45 -15.45 -1.99 10.92
C ILE A 45 -15.95 -3.31 11.50
N GLY A 46 -15.50 -4.43 10.93
CA GLY A 46 -15.84 -5.76 11.46
C GLY A 46 -17.35 -6.04 11.58
N GLY A 47 -18.16 -5.44 10.70
CA GLY A 47 -19.63 -5.56 10.73
C GLY A 47 -20.35 -4.50 11.59
N VAL A 48 -19.63 -3.62 12.29
CA VAL A 48 -20.20 -2.53 13.09
C VAL A 48 -20.07 -1.20 12.36
N LEU A 49 -21.17 -0.45 12.25
CA LEU A 49 -21.18 0.92 11.73
C LEU A 49 -20.93 1.91 12.87
N VAL A 50 -19.88 2.72 12.72
CA VAL A 50 -19.54 3.80 13.65
C VAL A 50 -19.93 5.13 13.02
N GLU A 51 -20.81 5.88 13.67
CA GLU A 51 -21.19 7.23 13.25
C GLU A 51 -20.04 8.23 13.53
N ARG A 52 -19.71 9.02 12.51
CA ARG A 52 -18.71 10.10 12.49
C ARG A 52 -19.22 11.23 11.59
N THR A 53 -18.42 12.27 11.39
CA THR A 53 -18.68 13.29 10.36
C THR A 53 -17.65 13.22 9.25
N VAL A 54 -17.96 13.79 8.07
CA VAL A 54 -17.04 13.82 6.93
C VAL A 54 -15.70 14.47 7.32
N LYS A 55 -15.73 15.60 8.03
CA LYS A 55 -14.51 16.29 8.52
C LYS A 55 -13.67 15.45 9.48
N ASP A 56 -14.25 14.49 10.20
CA ASP A 56 -13.51 13.62 11.11
C ASP A 56 -12.89 12.43 10.36
N VAL A 57 -13.56 11.94 9.31
CA VAL A 57 -13.17 10.72 8.58
C VAL A 57 -12.09 11.01 7.54
N VAL A 58 -12.17 12.14 6.83
CA VAL A 58 -11.22 12.47 5.76
C VAL A 58 -9.76 12.52 6.25
N PRO A 59 -9.42 13.19 7.37
CA PRO A 59 -8.04 13.22 7.85
C PRO A 59 -7.50 11.83 8.20
N ALA A 60 -8.35 10.97 8.77
CA ALA A 60 -7.96 9.59 9.11
C ALA A 60 -7.68 8.75 7.86
N LEU A 61 -8.49 8.91 6.80
CA LEU A 61 -8.26 8.25 5.51
C LEU A 61 -6.98 8.75 4.82
N GLN A 62 -6.72 10.06 4.85
CA GLN A 62 -5.49 10.66 4.31
C GLN A 62 -4.25 10.14 5.03
N MET A 63 -4.24 10.19 6.36
CA MET A 63 -3.14 9.70 7.18
C MET A 63 -2.86 8.21 6.94
N ASN A 64 -3.90 7.38 6.83
CA ASN A 64 -3.75 5.96 6.53
C ASN A 64 -3.15 5.73 5.15
N ARG A 65 -3.66 6.40 4.11
CA ARG A 65 -3.12 6.32 2.75
C ARG A 65 -1.64 6.71 2.68
N GLU A 66 -1.28 7.81 3.34
CA GLU A 66 0.11 8.28 3.42
C GLU A 66 1.02 7.31 4.17
N GLY A 67 0.53 6.74 5.28
CA GLY A 67 1.21 5.68 6.01
C GLY A 67 1.49 4.45 5.13
N ILE A 68 0.49 3.99 4.37
CA ILE A 68 0.64 2.87 3.44
C ILE A 68 1.68 3.19 2.36
N ARG A 69 1.61 4.38 1.75
CA ARG A 69 2.61 4.82 0.75
C ARG A 69 4.03 4.86 1.29
N LYS A 70 4.20 5.29 2.54
CA LYS A 70 5.51 5.26 3.20
C LYS A 70 6.02 3.82 3.39
N VAL A 71 5.14 2.90 3.78
CA VAL A 71 5.49 1.48 3.91
C VAL A 71 5.87 0.89 2.54
N ILE A 72 5.13 1.21 1.48
CA ILE A 72 5.46 0.80 0.10
C ILE A 72 6.86 1.27 -0.28
N SER A 73 7.20 2.55 -0.03
CA SER A 73 8.54 3.09 -0.31
C SER A 73 9.63 2.29 0.42
N ASN A 74 9.43 2.01 1.71
CA ASN A 74 10.38 1.23 2.50
C ASN A 74 10.52 -0.22 2.00
N LEU A 75 9.43 -0.83 1.51
CA LEU A 75 9.45 -2.18 0.94
C LEU A 75 10.14 -2.20 -0.43
N ALA A 76 9.96 -1.16 -1.24
CA ALA A 76 10.63 -1.00 -2.53
C ALA A 76 12.16 -0.85 -2.36
N GLU A 77 12.60 -0.08 -1.37
CA GLU A 77 14.02 0.02 -1.01
C GLU A 77 14.60 -1.34 -0.56
N GLN A 78 13.87 -2.06 0.30
CA GLN A 78 14.27 -3.41 0.73
C GLN A 78 14.32 -4.41 -0.44
N TYR A 79 13.36 -4.33 -1.36
CA TYR A 79 13.33 -5.15 -2.56
C TYR A 79 14.59 -4.90 -3.39
N LYS A 80 14.90 -3.63 -3.67
CA LYS A 80 16.05 -3.25 -4.50
C LYS A 80 17.38 -3.70 -3.88
N SER A 81 17.58 -3.44 -2.58
CA SER A 81 18.79 -3.89 -1.88
C SER A 81 18.96 -5.40 -1.96
N LYS A 82 17.88 -6.16 -1.81
CA LYS A 82 17.92 -7.63 -1.81
C LYS A 82 18.04 -8.21 -3.20
N GLU A 83 17.59 -7.49 -4.22
CA GLU A 83 17.79 -7.82 -5.63
C GLU A 83 19.27 -7.66 -6.00
N GLU A 84 19.90 -6.54 -5.60
CA GLU A 84 21.33 -6.29 -5.78
C GLU A 84 22.18 -7.39 -5.10
N ASP A 85 21.89 -7.73 -3.84
CA ASP A 85 22.58 -8.83 -3.13
C ASP A 85 22.43 -10.18 -3.85
N PHE A 86 21.24 -10.46 -4.38
CA PHE A 86 20.97 -11.71 -5.09
C PHE A 86 21.70 -11.74 -6.44
N ASP A 87 21.82 -10.61 -7.12
CA ASP A 87 22.56 -10.48 -8.37
C ASP A 87 24.06 -10.67 -8.15
N THR A 88 24.64 -10.03 -7.12
CA THR A 88 26.03 -10.26 -6.71
C THR A 88 26.29 -11.72 -6.39
N PHE A 89 25.41 -12.35 -5.60
CA PHE A 89 25.52 -13.78 -5.29
C PHE A 89 25.50 -14.67 -6.55
N LYS A 90 24.64 -14.38 -7.53
CA LYS A 90 24.61 -15.14 -8.79
C LYS A 90 25.91 -14.99 -9.57
N GLN A 91 26.49 -13.79 -9.59
CA GLN A 91 27.76 -13.50 -10.28
C GLN A 91 28.94 -14.21 -9.62
N ASP A 92 29.09 -14.06 -8.30
CA ASP A 92 30.23 -14.59 -7.54
C ASP A 92 30.32 -16.12 -7.60
N TYR A 93 29.17 -16.79 -7.64
CA TYR A 93 29.08 -18.25 -7.62
C TYR A 93 28.78 -18.88 -8.99
N GLY A 94 28.76 -18.09 -10.07
CA GLY A 94 28.53 -18.58 -11.43
C GLY A 94 27.18 -19.29 -11.62
N VAL A 95 26.16 -18.89 -10.85
CA VAL A 95 24.84 -19.51 -10.87
C VAL A 95 24.16 -19.20 -12.21
N ARG A 96 24.10 -20.20 -13.09
CA ARG A 96 23.41 -20.06 -14.39
C ARG A 96 21.90 -20.18 -14.18
N PRO A 97 21.08 -19.30 -14.78
CA PRO A 97 19.64 -19.54 -14.86
C PRO A 97 19.41 -20.88 -15.54
N VAL A 98 18.66 -21.78 -14.90
CA VAL A 98 18.25 -23.02 -15.56
C VAL A 98 17.22 -22.62 -16.61
N SER A 99 17.61 -22.62 -17.89
CA SER A 99 16.68 -22.40 -18.99
C SER A 99 15.72 -23.58 -19.06
N SER A 100 14.49 -23.39 -18.58
CA SER A 100 13.40 -24.34 -18.80
C SER A 100 13.11 -24.38 -20.30
N THR A 101 13.44 -25.50 -20.94
CA THR A 101 12.96 -25.84 -22.30
C THR A 101 11.50 -26.25 -22.21
#